data_AF-A0A642KNQ6-F1
#
_entry.id   AF-A0A642KNQ6-F1
#
_cell.length_a   1.000
_cell.length_b   1.000
_cell.length_c   1.000
_cell.angle_alpha   90.00
_cell.angle_beta   90.00
_cell.angle_gamma   90.00
#
_symmetry.space_group_name_H-M   'P 1'
#
loop_
_entity.id
_entity.type
_entity.pdbx_description
1 polymer ?
#
loop_
_entity_poly.entity_id
_entity_poly.type
_entity_poly.pdbx_seq_one_letter_code
_entity_poly.pdbx_strand_id
1 'polypeptide(L)'
;MIPYICKINIHSVLALRQQNLIVTHVGKIVGVLSGAYKKNNMDKNFMYGNCPASTQTLLFNEIILGRTEVYDTTRQNCWAFCKSTDIRNGITLSLGNLCGGYPFPFCGHVFRSSECAYLCGEFSLDAPLNRAIQQNLIDEPNAFVCKKVIKKANMEHVRQDWAEIRLQWMLYVVWCKCIGNSEFRELLLSVPSDAVIIEDSTNNHGATATLWGAKNKELKRCRWEKKKEVCAQHQGLKKNALKLLVSEECGKINNVGCFIGENNLGKILKMCQIALIHHVSPPIDYVLLKEKKIYLLGKLLTFNE
;
A
#
# COMPACT_ATOMS: atom_id res chain seq x y z
N MET A 1 20.44 40.80 -3.44
CA MET A 1 20.29 40.44 -4.86
C MET A 1 21.01 39.10 -5.06
N ILE A 2 20.26 38.05 -5.44
CA ILE A 2 20.67 36.68 -5.86
C ILE A 2 21.33 35.76 -4.79
N PRO A 3 20.71 34.60 -4.47
CA PRO A 3 21.34 33.54 -3.66
C PRO A 3 22.05 32.48 -4.53
N TYR A 4 23.19 31.98 -4.04
CA TYR A 4 23.95 30.89 -4.63
C TYR A 4 23.25 29.54 -4.46
N ILE A 5 22.95 28.90 -5.59
CA ILE A 5 22.45 27.52 -5.69
C ILE A 5 23.65 26.57 -5.68
N CYS A 6 23.78 25.75 -4.63
CA CYS A 6 24.75 24.67 -4.61
C CYS A 6 24.18 23.47 -5.38
N LYS A 7 24.69 23.23 -6.60
CA LYS A 7 24.42 22.02 -7.39
C LYS A 7 25.17 20.84 -6.78
N ILE A 8 24.45 19.84 -6.26
CA ILE A 8 25.04 18.55 -5.88
C ILE A 8 25.25 17.74 -7.17
N ASN A 9 26.52 17.45 -7.47
CA ASN A 9 26.96 16.66 -8.62
C ASN A 9 26.71 15.16 -8.37
N ILE A 10 26.00 14.49 -9.28
CA ILE A 10 25.49 13.11 -9.15
C ILE A 10 26.60 12.04 -9.23
N HIS A 11 27.84 12.39 -9.57
CA HIS A 11 28.94 11.44 -9.65
C HIS A 11 29.61 11.08 -8.31
N SER A 12 29.34 11.80 -7.21
CA SER A 12 30.01 11.55 -5.91
C SER A 12 29.27 10.56 -4.99
N VAL A 13 28.02 10.18 -5.29
CA VAL A 13 27.24 9.24 -4.46
C VAL A 13 27.57 7.77 -4.76
N LEU A 14 28.14 7.48 -5.94
CA LEU A 14 28.52 6.12 -6.34
C LEU A 14 29.89 5.66 -5.80
N ALA A 15 30.73 6.58 -5.33
CA ALA A 15 32.09 6.27 -4.85
C ALA A 15 32.18 5.90 -3.35
N LEU A 16 31.12 6.12 -2.56
CA LEU A 16 31.12 5.86 -1.11
C LEU A 16 30.59 4.48 -0.70
N ARG A 17 30.34 3.57 -1.67
CA ARG A 17 29.83 2.21 -1.41
C ARG A 17 30.91 1.12 -1.25
N GLN A 18 32.20 1.47 -1.23
CA GLN A 18 33.27 0.47 -1.14
C GLN A 18 34.05 0.39 0.19
N GLN A 19 33.72 1.18 1.21
CA GLN A 19 34.40 1.07 2.50
C GLN A 19 33.42 1.20 3.65
N ASN A 20 32.97 0.05 4.16
CA ASN A 20 32.77 -0.25 5.59
C ASN A 20 32.04 -1.61 5.72
N LEU A 21 32.81 -2.68 5.57
CA LEU A 21 32.50 -3.95 6.21
C LEU A 21 32.73 -3.76 7.72
N ILE A 22 31.67 -3.86 8.53
CA ILE A 22 31.82 -4.29 9.92
C ILE A 22 30.93 -5.51 10.11
N VAL A 23 31.62 -6.63 10.27
CA VAL A 23 31.12 -7.96 10.60
C VAL A 23 30.54 -7.92 12.01
N THR A 24 29.30 -8.38 12.18
CA THR A 24 28.87 -8.99 13.44
C THR A 24 28.24 -10.35 13.13
N HIS A 25 28.95 -11.38 13.57
CA HIS A 25 28.59 -12.79 13.52
C HIS A 25 27.39 -13.06 14.44
N VAL A 26 26.32 -13.66 13.91
CA VAL A 26 25.48 -14.61 14.67
C VAL A 26 25.23 -15.81 13.74
N GLY A 27 25.42 -17.00 14.30
CA GLY A 27 25.77 -18.23 13.60
C GLY A 27 24.73 -18.83 12.66
N LYS A 28 25.30 -19.62 11.73
CA LYS A 28 24.73 -20.50 10.71
C LYS A 28 23.60 -21.42 11.22
N ILE A 29 22.59 -21.63 10.38
CA ILE A 29 22.36 -22.93 9.70
C ILE A 29 21.95 -22.62 8.25
N VAL A 30 22.84 -22.95 7.31
CA VAL A 30 22.56 -22.93 5.87
C VAL A 30 22.10 -24.33 5.50
N GLY A 31 20.79 -24.49 5.31
CA GLY A 31 20.21 -25.62 4.60
C GLY A 31 20.12 -25.28 3.13
N VAL A 32 20.98 -25.86 2.31
CA VAL A 32 20.89 -25.85 0.85
C VAL A 32 19.62 -26.59 0.46
N LEU A 33 18.63 -25.88 -0.07
CA LEU A 33 17.54 -26.50 -0.82
C LEU A 33 17.59 -25.97 -2.26
N SER A 34 18.29 -26.73 -3.09
CA SER A 34 18.05 -26.80 -4.53
C SER A 34 16.65 -27.38 -4.76
N GLY A 35 15.63 -26.52 -4.66
CA GLY A 35 14.24 -26.86 -4.95
C GLY A 35 13.91 -26.55 -6.40
N ALA A 36 13.73 -27.58 -7.22
CA ALA A 36 13.14 -27.49 -8.54
C ALA A 36 11.86 -26.64 -8.52
N TYR A 37 11.73 -25.72 -9.48
CA TYR A 37 10.52 -24.92 -9.70
C TYR A 37 9.33 -25.86 -9.94
N LYS A 38 8.56 -26.14 -8.89
CA LYS A 38 7.19 -26.62 -9.04
C LYS A 38 6.36 -25.46 -9.58
N LYS A 39 5.80 -25.68 -10.76
CA LYS A 39 4.74 -24.87 -11.36
C LYS A 39 3.56 -24.88 -10.38
N ASN A 40 3.54 -23.95 -9.43
CA ASN A 40 2.42 -23.84 -8.50
C ASN A 40 1.22 -23.35 -9.28
N ASN A 41 0.27 -24.27 -9.48
CA ASN A 41 -1.13 -23.95 -9.75
C ASN A 41 -1.52 -22.83 -8.77
N MET A 42 -2.09 -21.73 -9.29
CA MET A 42 -3.01 -20.93 -8.47
C MET A 42 -3.95 -21.91 -7.77
N ASP A 43 -4.26 -21.69 -6.50
CA ASP A 43 -5.33 -22.42 -5.85
C ASP A 43 -6.63 -22.23 -6.65
N LYS A 44 -6.90 -23.18 -7.55
CA LYS A 44 -8.09 -23.24 -8.41
C LYS A 44 -9.36 -23.49 -7.58
N ASN A 45 -9.25 -23.57 -6.26
CA ASN A 45 -10.35 -23.85 -5.35
C ASN A 45 -11.04 -22.57 -4.82
N PHE A 46 -10.56 -21.37 -5.18
CA PHE A 46 -11.32 -20.13 -5.06
C PHE A 46 -11.86 -19.71 -6.43
N MET A 47 -12.72 -20.54 -7.01
CA MET A 47 -13.54 -20.13 -8.15
C MET A 47 -14.63 -19.20 -7.61
N TYR A 48 -14.37 -17.90 -7.65
CA TYR A 48 -15.37 -16.87 -7.38
C TYR A 48 -16.52 -17.07 -8.38
N GLY A 49 -17.69 -17.46 -7.88
CA GLY A 49 -18.86 -17.70 -8.71
C GLY A 49 -19.32 -16.41 -9.39
N ASN A 50 -19.95 -16.55 -10.56
CA ASN A 50 -20.68 -15.46 -11.21
C ASN A 50 -21.81 -14.98 -10.29
N CYS A 51 -21.52 -14.01 -9.43
CA CYS A 51 -22.53 -13.34 -8.63
C CYS A 51 -23.37 -12.44 -9.57
N PRO A 52 -24.71 -12.54 -9.58
CA PRO A 52 -25.56 -11.72 -10.42
C PRO A 52 -25.22 -10.23 -10.25
N ALA A 53 -25.19 -9.47 -11.35
CA ALA A 53 -24.81 -8.06 -11.34
C ALA A 53 -25.62 -7.25 -10.29
N SER A 54 -26.91 -7.55 -10.13
CA SER A 54 -27.80 -6.94 -9.13
C SER A 54 -27.32 -7.11 -7.69
N THR A 55 -26.75 -8.27 -7.35
CA THR A 55 -26.25 -8.58 -6.00
C THR A 55 -24.89 -7.93 -5.76
N GLN A 56 -24.02 -7.87 -6.78
CA GLN A 56 -22.76 -7.11 -6.68
C GLN A 56 -23.01 -5.63 -6.48
N THR A 57 -23.98 -5.05 -7.21
CA THR A 57 -24.38 -3.65 -7.05
C THR A 57 -24.74 -3.37 -5.58
N LEU A 58 -25.61 -4.17 -4.96
CA LEU A 58 -25.99 -3.96 -3.56
C LEU A 58 -24.83 -4.03 -2.56
N LEU A 59 -23.83 -4.90 -2.78
CA LEU A 59 -22.68 -5.07 -1.88
C LEU A 59 -21.72 -3.88 -1.85
N PHE A 60 -21.59 -3.16 -2.97
CA PHE A 60 -20.57 -2.13 -3.14
C PHE A 60 -21.12 -0.71 -3.33
N ASN A 61 -22.45 -0.54 -3.45
CA ASN A 61 -23.11 0.73 -3.74
C ASN A 61 -22.75 1.89 -2.80
N GLU A 62 -22.39 1.60 -1.54
CA GLU A 62 -22.06 2.63 -0.55
C GLU A 62 -20.62 3.16 -0.72
N ILE A 63 -19.76 2.42 -1.43
CA ILE A 63 -18.33 2.74 -1.57
C ILE A 63 -18.07 3.35 -2.94
N ILE A 64 -17.85 4.68 -2.96
CA ILE A 64 -17.57 5.43 -4.18
C ILE A 64 -16.10 5.87 -4.21
N LEU A 65 -15.31 5.30 -5.12
CA LEU A 65 -13.93 5.74 -5.36
C LEU A 65 -13.90 7.15 -6.00
N GLY A 66 -12.87 7.93 -5.69
CA GLY A 66 -12.69 9.31 -6.18
C GLY A 66 -13.51 10.37 -5.42
N ARG A 67 -14.46 9.95 -4.56
CA ARG A 67 -15.29 10.88 -3.78
C ARG A 67 -14.59 11.26 -2.48
N THR A 68 -14.43 12.57 -2.26
CA THR A 68 -14.01 13.11 -0.95
C THR A 68 -15.12 12.91 0.07
N GLU A 69 -14.77 12.38 1.24
CA GLU A 69 -15.70 12.08 2.33
C GLU A 69 -15.18 12.60 3.67
N VAL A 70 -16.10 12.69 4.62
CA VAL A 70 -15.83 13.00 6.02
C VAL A 70 -16.15 11.76 6.85
N TYR A 71 -15.15 11.25 7.57
CA TYR A 71 -15.30 10.09 8.45
C TYR A 71 -15.24 10.54 9.90
N ASP A 72 -16.39 10.56 10.56
CA ASP A 72 -16.54 11.02 11.94
C ASP A 72 -16.21 9.88 12.91
N THR A 73 -15.08 10.01 13.60
CA THR A 73 -14.56 8.98 14.51
C THR A 73 -15.41 8.81 15.79
N THR A 74 -16.35 9.72 16.06
CA THR A 74 -17.31 9.59 17.16
C THR A 74 -18.56 8.83 16.77
N ARG A 75 -18.82 8.68 15.47
CA ARG A 75 -20.02 8.05 14.91
C ARG A 75 -19.75 6.74 14.19
N GLN A 76 -18.54 6.57 13.65
CA GLN A 76 -18.14 5.44 12.84
C GLN A 76 -16.98 4.70 13.48
N ASN A 77 -16.93 3.38 13.28
CA ASN A 77 -15.80 2.55 13.69
C ASN A 77 -14.61 2.77 12.74
N CYS A 78 -13.93 3.91 12.85
CA CYS A 78 -12.83 4.31 11.98
C CYS A 78 -11.52 3.61 12.36
N TRP A 79 -11.03 2.68 11.54
CA TRP A 79 -9.76 1.97 11.68
C TRP A 79 -8.66 2.61 10.84
N ALA A 80 -7.96 3.57 11.43
CA ALA A 80 -6.89 4.30 10.77
C ALA A 80 -5.53 3.61 10.90
N PHE A 81 -4.77 3.52 9.80
CA PHE A 81 -3.38 3.07 9.76
C PHE A 81 -2.50 4.09 9.04
N CYS A 82 -1.27 4.29 9.52
CA CYS A 82 -0.25 5.17 8.93
C CYS A 82 1.05 4.40 8.68
N LYS A 83 1.39 3.44 9.55
CA LYS A 83 2.61 2.62 9.48
C LYS A 83 2.27 1.15 9.48
N SER A 84 3.20 0.35 8.97
CA SER A 84 3.09 -1.11 8.98
C SER A 84 3.10 -1.74 10.38
N THR A 85 3.43 -0.96 11.41
CA THR A 85 3.54 -1.40 12.80
C THR A 85 2.43 -0.84 13.68
N ASP A 86 1.43 -0.15 13.11
CA ASP A 86 0.32 0.36 13.89
C ASP A 86 -0.52 -0.82 14.38
N ILE A 87 -0.88 -0.81 15.67
CA ILE A 87 -1.64 -1.89 16.30
C ILE A 87 -2.96 -1.31 16.80
N ARG A 88 -4.05 -2.03 16.54
CA ARG A 88 -5.37 -1.74 17.12
C ARG A 88 -6.00 -3.04 17.60
N ASN A 89 -6.37 -3.08 18.87
CA ASN A 89 -7.00 -4.24 19.52
C ASN A 89 -6.25 -5.56 19.25
N GLY A 90 -4.91 -5.53 19.32
CA GLY A 90 -4.04 -6.69 19.07
C GLY A 90 -3.79 -7.02 17.60
N ILE A 91 -4.42 -6.30 16.66
CA ILE A 91 -4.23 -6.50 15.21
C ILE A 91 -3.20 -5.50 14.68
N THR A 92 -2.14 -6.00 14.06
CA THR A 92 -1.14 -5.16 13.36
C THR A 92 -1.67 -4.76 11.98
N LEU A 93 -1.90 -3.46 11.76
CA LEU A 93 -2.52 -2.89 10.56
C LEU A 93 -1.51 -2.64 9.44
N SER A 94 -0.79 -3.68 9.01
CA SER A 94 0.16 -3.65 7.88
C SER A 94 -0.53 -3.63 6.51
N LEU A 95 -1.53 -2.75 6.37
CA LEU A 95 -2.44 -2.64 5.22
C LEU A 95 -1.94 -1.71 4.11
N GLY A 96 -0.96 -0.84 4.41
CA GLY A 96 -0.44 0.13 3.44
C GLY A 96 0.20 -0.51 2.21
N ASN A 97 0.05 0.13 1.05
CA ASN A 97 0.64 -0.30 -0.22
C ASN A 97 2.18 -0.34 -0.22
N LEU A 98 2.81 0.52 0.59
CA LEU A 98 4.25 0.56 0.82
C LEU A 98 4.75 -0.53 1.79
N CYS A 99 3.85 -1.24 2.48
CA CYS A 99 4.24 -2.30 3.39
C CYS A 99 4.82 -3.49 2.61
N GLY A 100 6.02 -3.92 3.02
CA GLY A 100 6.55 -5.23 2.63
C GLY A 100 5.90 -6.36 3.42
N GLY A 101 6.43 -7.58 3.25
CA GLY A 101 6.00 -8.76 4.01
C GLY A 101 4.89 -9.58 3.34
N TYR A 102 4.22 -9.03 2.32
CA TYR A 102 3.13 -9.70 1.61
C TYR A 102 3.42 -9.80 0.11
N PRO A 103 4.44 -10.55 -0.31
CA PRO A 103 4.69 -10.77 -1.73
C PRO A 103 3.54 -11.55 -2.37
N PHE A 104 3.20 -11.24 -3.61
CA PHE A 104 2.11 -11.91 -4.32
C PHE A 104 2.45 -12.16 -5.80
N PRO A 105 2.03 -13.29 -6.36
CA PRO A 105 2.13 -13.55 -7.78
C PRO A 105 1.16 -12.63 -8.54
N PHE A 106 1.65 -11.98 -9.58
CA PHE A 106 0.86 -11.14 -10.46
C PHE A 106 1.45 -11.16 -11.88
N CYS A 107 0.64 -11.55 -12.85
CA CYS A 107 1.00 -11.60 -14.27
C CYS A 107 2.30 -12.37 -14.58
N GLY A 108 2.56 -13.47 -13.87
CA GLY A 108 3.75 -14.31 -14.05
C GLY A 108 5.00 -13.81 -13.32
N HIS A 109 4.89 -12.76 -12.51
CA HIS A 109 5.96 -12.20 -11.70
C HIS A 109 5.57 -12.16 -10.23
N VAL A 110 6.54 -12.06 -9.32
CA VAL A 110 6.27 -11.90 -7.88
C VAL A 110 6.59 -10.46 -7.49
N PHE A 111 5.57 -9.73 -7.05
CA PHE A 111 5.73 -8.37 -6.56
C PHE A 111 5.87 -8.37 -5.05
N ARG A 112 6.89 -7.67 -4.54
CA ARG A 112 7.18 -7.58 -3.10
C ARG A 112 6.22 -6.64 -2.34
N SER A 113 5.57 -5.72 -3.06
CA SER A 113 4.63 -4.75 -2.51
C SER A 113 3.60 -4.32 -3.57
N SER A 114 2.43 -3.89 -3.12
CA SER A 114 1.41 -3.32 -4.02
C SER A 114 1.87 -2.00 -4.64
N GLU A 115 2.71 -1.21 -3.97
CA GLU A 115 3.27 0.01 -4.55
C GLU A 115 4.09 -0.31 -5.82
N CYS A 116 4.94 -1.34 -5.79
CA CYS A 116 5.73 -1.72 -6.97
C CYS A 116 4.82 -2.08 -8.16
N ALA A 117 3.81 -2.92 -7.94
CA ALA A 117 2.84 -3.30 -8.97
C ALA A 117 2.00 -2.10 -9.47
N TYR A 118 1.61 -1.21 -8.56
CA TYR A 118 0.91 0.03 -8.89
C TYR A 118 1.76 0.94 -9.78
N LEU A 119 3.03 1.14 -9.43
CA LEU A 119 3.97 1.95 -10.20
C LEU A 119 4.26 1.34 -11.59
N CYS A 120 4.28 0.02 -11.72
CA CYS A 120 4.38 -0.60 -13.05
C CYS A 120 3.20 -0.21 -13.95
N GLY A 121 2.00 0.02 -13.39
CA GLY A 121 0.84 0.55 -14.13
C GLY A 121 1.03 1.97 -14.67
N GLU A 122 1.80 2.82 -13.97
CA GLU A 122 2.13 4.17 -14.44
C GLU A 122 2.95 4.13 -15.73
N PHE A 123 3.80 3.11 -15.85
CA PHE A 123 4.71 2.89 -16.96
C PHE A 123 4.25 1.73 -17.85
N SER A 124 2.94 1.61 -18.12
CA SER A 124 2.36 0.44 -18.79
C SER A 124 2.04 0.62 -20.28
N LEU A 125 2.71 1.53 -20.99
CA LEU A 125 2.58 1.64 -22.45
C LEU A 125 3.49 0.62 -23.15
N ASP A 126 3.14 0.29 -24.41
CA ASP A 126 3.96 -0.60 -25.25
C ASP A 126 5.21 0.11 -25.77
N ALA A 127 6.19 0.30 -24.89
CA ALA A 127 7.43 0.96 -25.22
C ALA A 127 8.64 0.30 -24.51
N PRO A 128 9.81 0.22 -25.17
CA PRO A 128 11.01 -0.35 -24.56
C PRO A 128 11.45 0.36 -23.27
N LEU A 129 11.31 1.69 -23.21
CA LEU A 129 11.66 2.47 -22.02
C LEU A 129 10.73 2.14 -20.85
N ASN A 130 9.42 2.08 -21.09
CA ASN A 130 8.42 1.69 -20.11
C ASN A 130 8.72 0.31 -19.52
N ARG A 131 9.06 -0.66 -20.37
CA ARG A 131 9.49 -2.00 -19.93
C ARG A 131 10.76 -1.95 -19.08
N ALA A 132 11.76 -1.16 -19.46
CA ALA A 132 13.00 -1.00 -18.69
C ALA A 132 12.74 -0.38 -17.30
N ILE A 133 11.87 0.63 -17.22
CA ILE A 133 11.47 1.24 -15.95
C ILE A 133 10.75 0.21 -15.07
N GLN A 134 9.82 -0.57 -15.63
CA GLN A 134 9.14 -1.65 -14.91
C GLN A 134 10.12 -2.70 -14.38
N GLN A 135 11.15 -3.07 -15.15
CA GLN A 135 12.18 -4.00 -14.71
C GLN A 135 12.94 -3.44 -13.50
N ASN A 136 13.36 -2.18 -13.56
CA ASN A 136 14.02 -1.50 -12.43
C ASN A 136 13.12 -1.46 -11.18
N LEU A 137 11.81 -1.24 -11.36
CA LEU A 137 10.85 -1.23 -10.25
C LEU A 137 10.72 -2.59 -9.57
N ILE A 138 10.75 -3.69 -10.34
CA ILE A 138 10.61 -5.06 -9.84
C ILE A 138 11.89 -5.53 -9.15
N ASP A 139 13.05 -5.18 -9.72
CA ASP A 139 14.35 -5.57 -9.16
C ASP A 139 14.62 -4.88 -7.82
N GLU A 140 14.18 -3.63 -7.66
CA GLU A 140 14.31 -2.86 -6.42
C GLU A 140 13.43 -3.43 -5.28
N PRO A 141 14.03 -3.94 -4.18
CA PRO A 141 13.26 -4.50 -3.06
C PRO A 141 12.53 -3.45 -2.23
N ASN A 142 12.95 -2.19 -2.26
CA ASN A 142 12.41 -1.15 -1.40
C ASN A 142 11.38 -0.27 -2.13
N ALA A 143 10.10 -0.46 -1.78
CA ALA A 143 8.99 0.32 -2.33
C ALA A 143 9.15 1.84 -2.17
N PHE A 144 9.83 2.30 -1.12
CA PHE A 144 10.14 3.72 -0.95
C PHE A 144 11.14 4.22 -2.01
N VAL A 145 12.14 3.41 -2.35
CA VAL A 145 13.11 3.73 -3.42
C VAL A 145 12.41 3.72 -4.78
N CYS A 146 11.55 2.73 -5.05
CA CYS A 146 10.71 2.69 -6.25
C CYS A 146 9.95 4.02 -6.45
N LYS A 147 9.30 4.51 -5.39
CA LYS A 147 8.50 5.75 -5.42
C LYS A 147 9.35 7.03 -5.49
N LYS A 148 10.39 7.14 -4.66
CA LYS A 148 11.13 8.40 -4.45
C LYS A 148 12.27 8.61 -5.41
N VAL A 149 12.81 7.53 -5.98
CA VAL A 149 13.96 7.57 -6.87
C VAL A 149 13.53 7.17 -8.28
N ILE A 150 13.08 5.93 -8.47
CA ILE A 150 12.82 5.39 -9.82
C ILE A 150 11.67 6.14 -10.49
N LYS A 151 10.47 6.18 -9.87
CA LYS A 151 9.32 6.94 -10.40
C LYS A 151 9.67 8.40 -10.63
N LYS A 152 10.29 9.05 -9.63
CA LYS A 152 10.58 10.48 -9.69
C LYS A 152 11.51 10.85 -10.86
N ALA A 153 12.47 9.98 -11.16
CA ALA A 153 13.41 10.17 -12.27
C ALA A 153 12.81 9.91 -13.66
N ASN A 154 11.58 9.36 -13.74
CA ASN A 154 10.91 9.00 -14.99
C ASN A 154 9.50 9.59 -15.09
N MET A 155 9.21 10.64 -14.32
CA MET A 155 7.84 11.12 -14.11
C MET A 155 7.19 11.65 -15.40
N GLU A 156 7.99 12.11 -16.34
CA GLU A 156 7.60 12.51 -17.71
C GLU A 156 7.15 11.34 -18.59
N HIS A 157 7.45 10.10 -18.21
CA HIS A 157 7.09 8.88 -18.94
C HIS A 157 5.87 8.18 -18.36
N VAL A 158 5.25 8.74 -17.33
CA VAL A 158 3.96 8.27 -16.82
C VAL A 158 2.92 8.46 -17.92
N ARG A 159 2.09 7.42 -18.16
CA ARG A 159 1.01 7.48 -19.15
C ARG A 159 0.05 8.65 -18.89
N GLN A 160 -0.35 9.35 -19.95
CA GLN A 160 -1.12 10.59 -19.85
C GLN A 160 -2.53 10.40 -19.27
N ASP A 161 -3.14 9.25 -19.53
CA ASP A 161 -4.47 8.84 -19.04
C ASP A 161 -4.42 8.18 -17.65
N TRP A 162 -3.31 8.31 -16.91
CA TRP A 162 -3.16 7.66 -15.60
C TRP A 162 -4.24 8.04 -14.60
N ALA A 163 -4.66 9.31 -14.61
CA ALA A 163 -5.68 9.80 -13.69
C ALA A 163 -7.02 9.06 -13.83
N GLU A 164 -7.35 8.61 -15.04
CA GLU A 164 -8.59 7.89 -15.36
C GLU A 164 -8.55 6.44 -14.86
N ILE A 165 -7.37 5.81 -14.89
CA ILE A 165 -7.27 4.36 -14.65
C ILE A 165 -6.75 3.99 -13.26
N ARG A 166 -6.04 4.90 -12.57
CA ARG A 166 -5.27 4.60 -11.35
C ARG A 166 -6.09 3.94 -10.24
N LEU A 167 -7.38 4.27 -10.12
CA LEU A 167 -8.26 3.74 -9.08
C LEU A 167 -8.61 2.28 -9.36
N GLN A 168 -9.04 1.99 -10.59
CA GLN A 168 -9.36 0.63 -11.03
C GLN A 168 -8.10 -0.25 -11.09
N TRP A 169 -6.96 0.32 -11.50
CA TRP A 169 -5.68 -0.38 -11.47
C TRP A 169 -5.25 -0.75 -10.04
N MET A 170 -5.35 0.19 -9.09
CA MET A 170 -5.01 -0.12 -7.70
C MET A 170 -5.97 -1.15 -7.11
N LEU A 171 -7.27 -1.08 -7.41
CA LEU A 171 -8.25 -2.07 -6.97
C LEU A 171 -7.85 -3.47 -7.48
N TYR A 172 -7.49 -3.58 -8.75
CA TYR A 172 -7.01 -4.83 -9.33
C TYR A 172 -5.72 -5.34 -8.69
N VAL A 173 -4.73 -4.48 -8.48
CA VAL A 173 -3.46 -4.83 -7.81
C VAL A 173 -3.70 -5.35 -6.40
N VAL A 174 -4.54 -4.67 -5.60
CA VAL A 174 -4.84 -5.08 -4.22
C VAL A 174 -5.65 -6.38 -4.24
N TRP A 175 -6.58 -6.56 -5.18
CA TRP A 175 -7.31 -7.81 -5.34
C TRP A 175 -6.38 -8.98 -5.64
N CYS A 176 -5.47 -8.85 -6.60
CA CYS A 176 -4.46 -9.87 -6.89
C CYS A 176 -3.60 -10.20 -5.67
N LYS A 177 -3.29 -9.21 -4.81
CA LYS A 177 -2.60 -9.46 -3.55
C LYS A 177 -3.44 -10.27 -2.56
N CYS A 178 -4.73 -9.96 -2.40
CA CYS A 178 -5.65 -10.73 -1.56
C CYS A 178 -5.77 -12.20 -2.01
N ILE A 179 -5.79 -12.44 -3.32
CA ILE A 179 -5.84 -13.81 -3.85
C ILE A 179 -4.49 -14.51 -3.72
N GLY A 180 -3.41 -13.82 -4.09
CA GLY A 180 -2.07 -14.38 -4.18
C GLY A 180 -1.29 -14.47 -2.86
N ASN A 181 -1.79 -13.91 -1.75
CA ASN A 181 -1.13 -13.95 -0.45
C ASN A 181 -2.15 -14.21 0.68
N SER A 182 -2.09 -15.39 1.28
CA SER A 182 -3.03 -15.81 2.34
C SER A 182 -2.89 -14.99 3.62
N GLU A 183 -1.68 -14.65 4.04
CA GLU A 183 -1.45 -13.86 5.26
C GLU A 183 -2.06 -12.46 5.16
N PHE A 184 -1.93 -11.81 3.99
CA PHE A 184 -2.56 -10.52 3.75
C PHE A 184 -4.09 -10.62 3.74
N ARG A 185 -4.63 -11.70 3.15
CA ARG A 185 -6.06 -11.98 3.15
C ARG A 185 -6.60 -12.18 4.56
N GLU A 186 -5.91 -12.97 5.37
CA GLU A 186 -6.26 -13.21 6.78
C GLU A 186 -6.19 -11.93 7.60
N LEU A 187 -5.15 -11.11 7.40
CA LEU A 187 -5.07 -9.80 8.02
C LEU A 187 -6.28 -8.93 7.65
N LEU A 188 -6.62 -8.82 6.37
CA LEU A 188 -7.73 -7.99 5.93
C LEU A 188 -9.08 -8.50 6.49
N LEU A 189 -9.26 -9.81 6.59
CA LEU A 189 -10.45 -10.43 7.20
C LEU A 189 -10.49 -10.29 8.72
N SER A 190 -9.35 -10.09 9.39
CA SER A 190 -9.30 -9.85 10.84
C SER A 190 -9.82 -8.47 11.24
N VAL A 191 -9.83 -7.50 10.32
CA VAL A 191 -10.41 -6.18 10.56
C VAL A 191 -11.94 -6.31 10.66
N PRO A 192 -12.61 -5.67 11.64
CA PRO A 192 -14.06 -5.80 11.80
C PRO A 192 -14.85 -5.44 10.54
N SER A 193 -15.94 -6.16 10.28
CA SER A 193 -16.78 -5.97 9.09
C SER A 193 -17.53 -4.64 9.07
N ASP A 194 -17.74 -4.00 10.22
CA ASP A 194 -18.33 -2.66 10.35
C ASP A 194 -17.27 -1.54 10.28
N ALA A 195 -15.98 -1.89 10.27
CA ALA A 195 -14.90 -0.91 10.28
C ALA A 195 -14.83 -0.11 8.97
N VAL A 196 -14.63 1.21 9.12
CA VAL A 196 -14.19 2.11 8.06
C VAL A 196 -12.66 2.12 8.07
N ILE A 197 -12.04 1.48 7.08
CA ILE A 197 -10.57 1.43 6.95
C ILE A 197 -10.06 2.76 6.41
N ILE A 198 -9.08 3.38 7.07
CA ILE A 198 -8.55 4.70 6.71
C ILE A 198 -7.02 4.67 6.60
N GLU A 199 -6.47 5.09 5.46
CA GLU A 199 -5.06 5.44 5.38
C GLU A 199 -4.88 6.85 5.97
N ASP A 200 -4.30 6.94 7.17
CA ASP A 200 -4.01 8.22 7.84
C ASP A 200 -2.82 8.90 7.16
N SER A 201 -3.14 9.87 6.33
CA SER A 201 -2.19 10.67 5.58
C SER A 201 -1.95 12.04 6.22
N THR A 202 -2.29 12.24 7.50
CA THR A 202 -2.21 13.55 8.18
C THR A 202 -0.81 14.17 8.12
N ASN A 203 0.24 13.34 8.18
CA ASN A 203 1.64 13.77 8.09
C ASN A 203 2.21 13.70 6.66
N ASN A 204 1.42 13.29 5.68
CA ASN A 204 1.84 13.21 4.29
C ASN A 204 1.54 14.54 3.57
N HIS A 205 2.58 15.13 3.01
CA HIS A 205 2.52 16.40 2.27
C HIS A 205 2.52 16.19 0.74
N GLY A 206 2.50 14.94 0.26
CA GLY A 206 2.41 14.64 -1.16
C GLY A 206 1.09 15.07 -1.78
N ALA A 207 1.11 15.42 -3.06
CA ALA A 207 -0.06 15.89 -3.80
C ALA A 207 -1.24 14.90 -3.79
N THR A 208 -0.96 13.59 -3.69
CA THR A 208 -1.98 12.53 -3.68
C THR A 208 -2.32 12.05 -2.26
N ALA A 209 -1.92 12.76 -1.20
CA ALA A 209 -2.10 12.31 0.18
C ALA A 209 -3.58 12.15 0.55
N THR A 210 -4.42 13.11 0.17
CA THR A 210 -5.88 13.06 0.39
C THR A 210 -6.61 12.24 -0.66
N LEU A 211 -5.93 11.86 -1.75
CA LEU A 211 -6.49 10.95 -2.74
C LEU A 211 -6.45 9.50 -2.23
N TRP A 212 -5.29 9.06 -1.74
CA TRP A 212 -5.14 7.69 -1.26
C TRP A 212 -5.60 7.51 0.18
N GLY A 213 -5.37 8.53 1.02
CA GLY A 213 -5.78 8.54 2.42
C GLY A 213 -6.64 9.72 2.82
N ALA A 214 -6.75 9.95 4.12
CA ALA A 214 -7.47 11.07 4.71
C ALA A 214 -6.69 11.68 5.89
N LYS A 215 -7.04 12.91 6.25
CA LYS A 215 -6.33 13.67 7.30
C LYS A 215 -7.24 13.98 8.48
N ASN A 216 -6.71 13.84 9.69
CA ASN A 216 -7.35 14.24 10.95
C ASN A 216 -6.35 15.01 11.82
N LYS A 217 -6.38 16.34 11.70
CA LYS A 217 -5.46 17.23 12.43
C LYS A 217 -5.73 17.24 13.93
N GLU A 218 -6.98 17.06 14.33
CA GLU A 218 -7.40 17.06 15.73
C GLU A 218 -6.87 15.83 16.47
N LEU A 219 -7.08 14.64 15.90
CA LEU A 219 -6.51 13.39 16.41
C LEU A 219 -4.99 13.49 16.56
N LYS A 220 -4.32 14.07 15.55
CA LYS A 220 -2.86 14.31 15.62
C LYS A 220 -2.48 15.21 16.79
N ARG A 221 -3.22 16.29 17.03
CA ARG A 221 -2.97 17.21 18.15
C ARG A 221 -3.13 16.48 19.49
N CYS A 222 -4.21 15.74 19.68
CA CYS A 222 -4.47 15.01 20.92
C CYS A 222 -3.41 13.92 21.18
N ARG A 223 -3.01 13.17 20.14
CA ARG A 223 -1.92 12.18 20.25
C ARG A 223 -0.57 12.84 20.54
N TRP A 224 -0.32 14.04 20.01
CA TRP A 224 0.90 14.79 20.30
C TRP A 224 0.96 15.28 21.75
N GLU A 225 -0.15 15.77 22.28
CA GLU A 225 -0.28 16.17 23.69
C GLU A 225 -0.07 14.96 24.61
N LYS A 226 -0.73 13.82 24.34
CA LYS A 226 -0.53 12.59 25.10
C LYS A 226 0.93 12.10 25.04
N LYS A 227 1.56 12.15 23.87
CA LYS A 227 2.99 11.82 23.74
C LYS A 227 3.85 12.69 24.65
N LYS A 228 3.62 14.01 24.72
CA LYS A 228 4.38 14.91 25.59
C LYS A 228 4.19 14.55 27.06
N GLU A 229 2.96 14.30 27.47
CA GLU A 229 2.60 13.88 28.83
C GLU A 229 3.32 12.59 29.23
N VAL A 230 3.22 11.54 28.39
CA VAL A 230 3.87 10.24 28.64
C VAL A 230 5.38 10.39 28.73
N CYS A 231 6.00 11.16 27.83
CA CYS A 231 7.45 11.42 27.88
C CYS A 231 7.87 12.17 29.15
N ALA A 232 7.07 13.12 29.63
CA ALA A 232 7.37 13.88 30.84
C ALA A 232 7.26 13.02 32.11
N GLN A 233 6.30 12.10 32.17
CA GLN A 233 6.12 11.18 33.31
C GLN A 233 7.19 10.08 33.37
N HIS A 234 7.91 9.82 32.28
CA HIS A 234 8.77 8.65 32.12
C HIS A 234 10.20 8.98 31.66
N GLN A 235 10.80 10.04 32.22
CA GLN A 235 12.14 10.51 31.81
C GLN A 235 13.27 9.47 32.02
N GLY A 236 13.09 8.52 32.94
CA GLY A 236 14.07 7.45 33.23
C GLY A 236 13.94 6.20 32.36
N LEU A 237 12.92 6.08 31.50
CA LEU A 237 12.73 4.90 30.67
C LEU A 237 13.73 4.85 29.50
N LYS A 238 14.22 3.65 29.20
CA LYS A 238 15.04 3.41 27.99
C LYS A 238 14.27 3.82 26.74
N LYS A 239 14.96 4.42 25.77
CA LYS A 239 14.38 4.98 24.53
C LYS A 239 13.41 4.04 23.80
N ASN A 240 13.72 2.75 23.70
CA ASN A 240 12.85 1.78 23.00
C ASN A 240 11.59 1.44 23.80
N ALA A 241 11.71 1.27 25.12
CA ALA A 241 10.57 1.05 26.00
C ALA A 241 9.65 2.28 26.02
N LEU A 242 10.22 3.48 26.07
CA LEU A 242 9.44 4.73 25.98
C LEU A 242 8.70 4.87 24.64
N LYS A 243 9.34 4.50 23.52
CA LYS A 243 8.68 4.50 22.19
C LYS A 243 7.49 3.56 22.14
N LEU A 244 7.63 2.36 22.72
CA LEU A 244 6.55 1.37 22.79
C LEU A 244 5.39 1.92 23.61
N LEU A 245 5.67 2.39 24.83
CA LEU A 245 4.65 2.99 25.72
C LEU A 245 3.93 4.18 25.06
N VAL A 246 4.67 5.10 24.43
CA VAL A 246 4.06 6.22 23.69
C VAL A 246 3.15 5.71 22.57
N SER A 247 3.56 4.67 21.84
CA SER A 247 2.76 4.08 20.77
C SER A 247 1.46 3.47 21.31
N GLU A 248 1.55 2.73 22.42
CA GLU A 248 0.40 2.13 23.10
C GLU A 248 -0.57 3.19 23.62
N GLU A 249 -0.09 4.18 24.38
CA GLU A 249 -0.93 5.24 24.95
C GLU A 249 -1.58 6.12 23.87
N CYS A 250 -0.84 6.49 22.82
CA CYS A 250 -1.43 7.23 21.69
C CYS A 250 -2.41 6.37 20.90
N GLY A 251 -2.16 5.07 20.81
CA GLY A 251 -3.02 4.09 20.13
C GLY A 251 -4.38 3.89 20.80
N LYS A 252 -4.53 4.28 22.07
CA LYS A 252 -5.83 4.29 22.78
C LYS A 252 -6.73 5.45 22.34
N ILE A 253 -6.15 6.52 21.78
CA ILE A 253 -6.88 7.69 21.30
C ILE A 253 -7.24 7.46 19.83
N ASN A 254 -8.51 7.11 19.58
CA ASN A 254 -9.03 6.84 18.23
C ASN A 254 -10.32 7.58 17.87
N ASN A 255 -11.09 7.99 18.88
CA ASN A 255 -12.44 8.56 18.70
C ASN A 255 -12.42 10.10 18.86
N VAL A 256 -11.53 10.77 18.12
CA VAL A 256 -11.37 12.23 18.15
C VAL A 256 -11.38 12.80 16.74
N GLY A 257 -12.25 13.78 16.51
CA GLY A 257 -12.31 14.56 15.27
C GLY A 257 -12.78 13.77 14.05
N CYS A 258 -12.54 14.35 12.88
CA CYS A 258 -12.94 13.78 11.60
C CYS A 258 -11.74 13.56 10.68
N PHE A 259 -11.72 12.44 9.97
CA PHE A 259 -10.85 12.26 8.81
C PHE A 259 -11.50 12.86 7.57
N ILE A 260 -10.75 13.63 6.78
CA ILE A 260 -11.24 14.23 5.53
C ILE A 260 -10.29 13.84 4.39
N GLY A 261 -10.86 13.27 3.31
CA GLY A 261 -10.14 12.85 2.12
C GLY A 261 -10.95 11.86 1.29
N GLU A 262 -10.46 11.52 0.10
CA GLU A 262 -11.05 10.47 -0.73
C GLU A 262 -10.83 9.08 -0.14
N ASN A 263 -9.68 8.87 0.52
CA ASN A 263 -9.32 7.62 1.19
C ASN A 263 -9.48 6.38 0.28
N ASN A 264 -9.08 6.50 -0.99
CA ASN A 264 -9.29 5.43 -1.97
C ASN A 264 -8.60 4.11 -1.59
N LEU A 265 -7.46 4.14 -0.90
CA LEU A 265 -6.81 2.91 -0.45
C LEU A 265 -7.67 2.19 0.59
N GLY A 266 -8.20 2.93 1.57
CA GLY A 266 -9.11 2.38 2.58
C GLY A 266 -10.39 1.81 1.95
N LYS A 267 -10.98 2.51 0.99
CA LYS A 267 -12.14 2.05 0.22
C LYS A 267 -11.85 0.78 -0.59
N ILE A 268 -10.72 0.73 -1.29
CA ILE A 268 -10.29 -0.46 -2.04
C ILE A 268 -10.08 -1.66 -1.12
N LEU A 269 -9.40 -1.46 0.02
CA LEU A 269 -9.24 -2.52 1.03
C LEU A 269 -10.60 -3.02 1.53
N LYS A 270 -11.55 -2.10 1.76
CA LYS A 270 -12.90 -2.45 2.19
C LYS A 270 -13.67 -3.24 1.12
N MET A 271 -13.57 -2.83 -0.15
CA MET A 271 -14.18 -3.55 -1.27
C MET A 271 -13.58 -4.96 -1.40
N CYS A 272 -12.26 -5.11 -1.29
CA CYS A 272 -11.62 -6.43 -1.27
C CYS A 272 -12.06 -7.27 -0.05
N GLN A 273 -12.23 -6.66 1.12
CA GLN A 273 -12.72 -7.37 2.31
C GLN A 273 -14.15 -7.90 2.10
N ILE A 274 -15.06 -7.06 1.59
CA ILE A 274 -16.44 -7.45 1.25
C ILE A 274 -16.43 -8.59 0.22
N ALA A 275 -15.62 -8.45 -0.83
CA ALA A 275 -15.46 -9.47 -1.86
C ALA A 275 -15.01 -10.83 -1.29
N LEU A 276 -14.03 -10.82 -0.37
CA LEU A 276 -13.56 -12.02 0.33
C LEU A 276 -14.66 -12.65 1.20
N ILE A 277 -15.37 -11.85 1.99
CA ILE A 277 -16.44 -12.32 2.91
C ILE A 277 -17.59 -12.96 2.13
N HIS A 278 -17.97 -12.37 1.01
CA HIS A 278 -19.11 -12.82 0.21
C HIS A 278 -18.73 -13.81 -0.89
N HIS A 279 -17.45 -14.18 -0.99
CA HIS A 279 -16.94 -15.05 -2.06
C HIS A 279 -17.31 -14.54 -3.46
N VAL A 280 -17.16 -13.24 -3.69
CA VAL A 280 -17.35 -12.57 -4.99
C VAL A 280 -16.09 -11.81 -5.41
N SER A 281 -16.00 -11.40 -6.69
CA SER A 281 -14.98 -10.45 -7.13
C SER A 281 -15.40 -9.01 -6.77
N PRO A 282 -14.45 -8.11 -6.42
CA PRO A 282 -14.78 -6.70 -6.30
C PRO A 282 -15.16 -6.12 -7.68
N PRO A 283 -15.88 -4.98 -7.73
CA PRO A 283 -16.41 -4.42 -8.97
C PRO A 283 -15.29 -3.68 -9.74
N ILE A 284 -14.37 -4.46 -10.31
CA ILE A 284 -13.27 -3.96 -11.13
C ILE A 284 -13.79 -3.68 -12.54
N ASP A 285 -13.53 -2.49 -13.04
CA ASP A 285 -13.85 -2.14 -14.42
C ASP A 285 -12.81 -2.74 -15.39
N TYR A 286 -12.95 -4.03 -15.67
CA TYR A 286 -12.10 -4.74 -16.62
C TYR A 286 -12.23 -4.21 -18.04
N VAL A 287 -13.38 -3.63 -18.41
CA VAL A 287 -13.59 -3.03 -19.74
C VAL A 287 -12.65 -1.83 -19.90
N LEU A 288 -12.65 -0.92 -18.91
CA LEU A 288 -11.72 0.21 -18.88
C LEU A 288 -10.27 -0.27 -18.92
N LEU A 289 -9.89 -1.25 -18.09
CA LEU A 289 -8.51 -1.73 -18.05
C LEU A 289 -8.07 -2.39 -19.38
N LYS A 290 -8.98 -3.11 -20.07
CA LYS A 290 -8.74 -3.70 -21.41
C LYS A 290 -8.59 -2.60 -22.47
N GLU A 291 -9.50 -1.62 -22.48
CA GLU A 291 -9.48 -0.50 -23.43
C GLU A 291 -8.17 0.29 -23.34
N LYS A 292 -7.66 0.47 -22.11
CA LYS A 292 -6.48 1.25 -21.79
C LYS A 292 -5.16 0.50 -22.03
N LYS A 293 -5.22 -0.71 -22.61
CA LYS A 293 -4.08 -1.52 -23.08
C LYS A 293 -2.90 -1.49 -22.11
N ILE A 294 -3.05 -2.15 -20.96
CA ILE A 294 -2.01 -2.17 -19.93
C ILE A 294 -0.96 -3.22 -20.29
N TYR A 295 0.29 -2.79 -20.50
CA TYR A 295 1.43 -3.68 -20.71
C TYR A 295 2.23 -3.83 -19.41
N LEU A 296 2.44 -5.06 -18.96
CA LEU A 296 3.38 -5.38 -17.88
C LEU A 296 4.56 -6.14 -18.44
N LEU A 297 5.76 -5.60 -18.22
CA LEU A 297 7.05 -6.12 -18.70
C LEU A 297 7.04 -6.44 -20.20
N GLY A 298 6.38 -5.58 -20.99
CA GLY A 298 6.24 -5.72 -22.45
C GLY A 298 5.19 -6.74 -22.90
N LYS A 299 4.36 -7.27 -21.99
CA LYS A 299 3.24 -8.15 -22.34
C LYS A 299 1.92 -7.43 -22.10
N LEU A 300 1.08 -7.38 -23.13
CA LEU A 300 -0.29 -6.89 -23.00
C LEU A 300 -1.05 -7.77 -22.00
N LEU A 301 -1.62 -7.14 -20.99
CA LEU A 301 -2.45 -7.84 -20.02
C LEU A 301 -3.76 -8.27 -20.66
N THR A 302 -4.09 -9.53 -20.40
CA THR A 302 -5.42 -10.08 -20.60
C THR A 302 -6.05 -10.28 -19.24
N PHE A 303 -7.31 -9.89 -19.11
CA PHE A 303 -8.08 -10.07 -17.89
C PHE A 303 -9.06 -11.21 -18.17
N ASN A 304 -8.78 -12.38 -17.56
CA ASN A 304 -9.71 -13.49 -17.58
C ASN A 304 -10.80 -13.18 -16.55
N GLU A 305 -12.04 -13.17 -17.02
CA GLU A 305 -13.24 -13.05 -16.18
C GLU A 305 -13.51 -14.36 -15.43
#